data_AF-A0A3M0YIJ2-F1
#
_entry.id   AF-A0A3M0YIJ2-F1
#
_cell.length_a   1.000
_cell.length_b   1.000
_cell.length_c   1.000
_cell.angle_alpha   90.00
_cell.angle_beta   90.00
_cell.angle_gamma   90.00
#
_symmetry.space_group_name_H-M   'P 1'
#
loop_
_entity.id
_entity.type
_entity.pdbx_description
1 polymer ?
#
loop_
_entity_poly.entity_id
_entity_poly.type
_entity_poly.pdbx_seq_one_letter_code
_entity_poly.pdbx_strand_id
1 'polypeptide(L)'
;AAAAKKYLPRASLRLFDDEGQALQELLNGRAAALVASQPFPEFQAIKYKNRLYLPLKGATFTREPIGFAIRKGDPDFLNLLDNWIRVREADGWLKERYRYWFTTRDWQGQVE
;
A
#
# COMPACT_ATOMS: atom_id res chain seq x y z
N ALA A 1 12.54 -3.41 2.32
CA ALA A 1 13.63 -3.26 3.32
C ALA A 1 14.21 -1.83 3.46
N ALA A 2 14.44 -1.09 2.36
CA ALA A 2 15.10 0.22 2.40
C ALA A 2 14.39 1.26 3.29
N ALA A 3 13.06 1.33 3.24
CA ALA A 3 12.26 2.19 4.10
C ALA A 3 12.47 1.89 5.59
N ALA A 4 12.41 0.62 5.99
CA ALA A 4 12.63 0.22 7.37
C ALA A 4 14.04 0.60 7.86
N LYS A 5 15.09 0.39 7.04
CA LYS A 5 16.46 0.84 7.38
C LYS A 5 16.56 2.35 7.59
N LYS A 6 15.87 3.13 6.76
CA LYS A 6 15.90 4.60 6.79
C LYS A 6 15.14 5.18 7.99
N TYR A 7 13.93 4.69 8.23
CA TYR A 7 13.01 5.27 9.21
C TYR A 7 13.02 4.58 10.58
N LEU A 8 13.55 3.35 10.67
CA LEU A 8 13.68 2.58 11.91
C LEU A 8 15.15 2.14 12.12
N PRO A 9 16.12 3.06 12.17
CA PRO A 9 17.55 2.72 12.14
C PRO A 9 18.03 1.97 13.40
N ARG A 10 17.27 2.03 14.50
CA ARG A 10 17.57 1.32 15.76
C ARG A 10 16.90 -0.05 15.87
N ALA A 11 16.09 -0.44 14.89
CA ALA A 11 15.38 -1.71 14.92
C ALA A 11 16.25 -2.85 14.37
N SER A 12 16.15 -4.03 14.98
CA SER A 12 16.69 -5.27 14.41
C SER A 12 15.80 -5.73 13.27
N LEU A 13 16.33 -5.73 12.04
CA LEU A 13 15.58 -6.12 10.86
C LEU A 13 15.66 -7.62 10.61
N ARG A 14 14.50 -8.26 10.42
CA ARG A 14 14.37 -9.61 9.89
C ARG A 14 13.69 -9.52 8.54
N LEU A 15 14.34 -10.11 7.52
CA LEU A 15 13.83 -10.12 6.15
C LEU A 15 13.27 -11.51 5.85
N PHE A 16 12.18 -11.54 5.11
CA PHE A 16 11.51 -12.75 4.66
C PHE A 16 11.23 -12.61 3.17
N ASP A 17 11.23 -13.73 2.46
CA ASP A 17 10.92 -13.76 1.03
C ASP A 17 9.41 -13.68 0.76
N ASP A 18 8.59 -14.05 1.76
CA ASP A 18 7.13 -14.06 1.68
C ASP A 18 6.48 -13.22 2.80
N GLU A 19 5.47 -12.43 2.44
CA GLU A 19 4.75 -11.57 3.38
C GLU A 19 3.92 -12.37 4.39
N GLY A 20 3.44 -13.55 4.02
CA GLY A 20 2.72 -14.47 4.89
C GLY A 20 3.61 -14.97 6.04
N GLN A 21 4.86 -15.34 5.76
CA GLN A 21 5.84 -15.71 6.79
C GLN A 21 6.10 -14.56 7.78
N ALA A 22 6.32 -13.35 7.26
CA ALA A 22 6.55 -12.17 8.10
C ALA A 22 5.32 -11.84 8.97
N LEU A 23 4.11 -12.02 8.44
CA LEU A 23 2.87 -11.86 9.19
C LEU A 23 2.76 -12.88 10.34
N GLN A 24 3.17 -14.14 10.13
CA GLN A 24 3.16 -15.14 11.19
C GLN A 24 4.10 -14.77 12.35
N GLU A 25 5.27 -14.22 12.08
CA GLU A 25 6.17 -13.73 13.13
C GLU A 25 5.52 -12.62 13.98
N LEU A 26 4.81 -11.70 13.34
CA LEU A 26 4.08 -10.64 14.03
C LEU A 26 2.93 -11.22 14.87
N LEU A 27 2.10 -12.09 14.28
CA LEU A 27 0.98 -12.70 14.97
C LEU A 27 1.42 -13.54 16.18
N ASN A 28 2.55 -14.24 16.06
CA ASN A 28 3.10 -15.07 17.12
C ASN A 28 3.89 -14.27 18.18
N GLY A 29 3.96 -12.93 18.06
CA GLY A 29 4.69 -12.07 19.00
C GLY A 29 6.22 -12.18 18.90
N ARG A 30 6.74 -12.79 17.83
CA ARG A 30 8.18 -12.91 17.55
C ARG A 30 8.76 -11.67 16.87
N ALA A 31 7.89 -10.80 16.34
CA ALA A 31 8.22 -9.48 15.82
C ALA A 31 7.29 -8.42 16.43
N ALA A 32 7.80 -7.20 16.62
CA ALA A 32 7.02 -6.08 17.17
C ALA A 32 6.23 -5.31 16.11
N ALA A 33 6.70 -5.30 14.86
CA ALA A 33 6.07 -4.60 13.75
C ALA A 33 6.40 -5.30 12.43
N LEU A 34 5.47 -5.19 11.48
CA LEU A 34 5.65 -5.56 10.08
C LEU A 34 5.69 -4.29 9.23
N VAL A 35 6.64 -4.23 8.30
CA VAL A 35 6.71 -3.19 7.26
C VAL A 35 6.51 -3.87 5.91
N ALA A 36 5.39 -3.56 5.26
CA ALA A 36 5.02 -4.07 3.94
C ALA A 36 4.31 -2.96 3.13
N SER A 37 4.14 -3.18 1.83
CA SER A 37 3.50 -2.22 0.93
C SER A 37 1.97 -2.35 0.98
N GLN A 38 1.26 -1.23 0.78
CA GLN A 38 -0.20 -1.26 0.65
C GLN A 38 -0.60 -2.10 -0.58
N PRO A 39 -1.74 -2.82 -0.54
CA PRO A 39 -2.76 -2.83 0.52
C PRO A 39 -2.59 -3.95 1.56
N PHE A 40 -1.44 -4.64 1.59
CA PHE A 40 -1.32 -5.85 2.40
C PHE A 40 -1.54 -5.59 3.90
N PRO A 41 -0.86 -4.64 4.57
CA PRO A 41 -1.10 -4.33 5.98
C PRO A 41 -2.55 -3.96 6.30
N GLU A 42 -3.21 -3.20 5.42
CA GLU A 42 -4.62 -2.79 5.56
C GLU A 42 -5.53 -4.01 5.64
N PHE A 43 -5.37 -4.94 4.70
CA PHE A 43 -6.17 -6.16 4.67
C PHE A 43 -5.92 -7.04 5.89
N GLN A 44 -4.68 -7.12 6.39
CA GLN A 44 -4.40 -7.88 7.60
C GLN A 44 -4.98 -7.19 8.85
N ALA A 45 -4.97 -5.86 8.94
CA ALA A 45 -5.62 -5.13 10.02
C ALA A 45 -7.14 -5.33 10.03
N ILE A 46 -7.79 -5.37 8.86
CA ILE A 46 -9.23 -5.67 8.75
C ILE A 46 -9.50 -7.12 9.18
N LYS A 47 -8.72 -8.07 8.65
CA LYS A 47 -8.89 -9.51 8.92
C LYS A 47 -8.65 -9.86 10.40
N TYR A 48 -7.64 -9.25 11.01
CA TYR A 48 -7.22 -9.51 12.39
C TYR A 48 -7.47 -8.31 13.31
N LYS A 49 -8.63 -7.65 13.17
CA LYS A 49 -9.00 -6.39 13.87
C LYS A 49 -8.82 -6.37 15.40
N ASN A 50 -8.84 -7.54 16.06
CA ASN A 50 -8.67 -7.66 17.51
C ASN A 50 -7.20 -7.87 17.93
N ARG A 51 -6.27 -7.99 16.97
CA ARG A 51 -4.86 -8.34 17.20
C ARG A 51 -3.90 -7.37 16.51
N LEU A 52 -4.29 -6.84 15.36
CA LEU A 52 -3.47 -5.96 14.54
C LEU A 52 -4.16 -4.60 14.39
N TYR A 53 -3.33 -3.57 14.29
CA TYR A 53 -3.75 -2.20 13.99
C TYR A 53 -2.69 -1.53 13.12
N LEU A 54 -3.08 -0.46 12.42
CA LEU A 54 -2.15 0.38 11.65
C LEU A 54 -1.68 1.56 12.53
N PRO A 55 -0.40 1.62 12.96
CA PRO A 55 0.07 2.67 13.86
C PRO A 55 -0.05 4.08 13.28
N LEU A 56 0.02 4.19 11.95
CA LEU A 56 -0.09 5.46 11.22
C LEU A 56 -1.51 5.74 10.70
N LYS A 57 -2.53 5.03 11.20
CA LYS A 57 -3.94 5.21 10.82
C LYS A 57 -4.17 5.15 9.30
N GLY A 58 -3.45 4.27 8.61
CA GLY A 58 -3.53 4.09 7.15
C GLY A 58 -2.69 5.08 6.33
N ALA A 59 -1.98 6.02 6.97
CA ALA A 59 -0.99 6.84 6.28
C ALA A 59 0.29 6.03 6.03
N THR A 60 0.86 6.17 4.83
CA THR A 60 2.19 5.66 4.52
C THR A 60 3.25 6.65 4.99
N PHE A 61 4.39 6.11 5.42
CA PHE A 61 5.58 6.91 5.75
C PHE A 61 6.59 6.97 4.60
N THR A 62 6.28 6.30 3.48
CA THR A 62 6.99 6.39 2.20
C THR A 62 6.04 6.88 1.12
N ARG A 63 6.58 7.58 0.13
CA ARG A 63 5.89 7.90 -1.12
C ARG A 63 6.59 7.19 -2.25
N GLU A 64 5.87 6.29 -2.89
CA GLU A 64 6.31 5.60 -4.09
C GLU A 64 5.46 6.11 -5.24
N PRO A 65 6.01 6.96 -6.13
CA PRO A 65 5.26 7.44 -7.28
C PRO A 65 4.98 6.27 -8.23
N ILE A 66 3.70 5.98 -8.44
CA ILE A 66 3.23 4.98 -9.39
C ILE A 66 2.67 5.73 -10.59
N GLY A 67 3.01 5.28 -11.80
CA GLY A 67 2.56 5.93 -13.03
C GLY A 67 2.43 4.95 -14.19
N PHE A 68 1.72 5.36 -15.22
CA PHE A 68 1.64 4.62 -16.48
C PHE A 68 2.93 4.78 -17.27
N ALA A 69 3.50 3.67 -17.72
CA ALA A 69 4.60 3.69 -18.67
C ALA A 69 4.04 3.71 -20.10
N ILE A 70 4.57 4.58 -20.95
CA ILE A 70 4.22 4.67 -22.37
C ILE A 70 5.46 4.53 -23.26
N ARG A 71 5.27 4.22 -24.54
CA ARG A 71 6.36 4.29 -25.53
C ARG A 71 6.80 5.74 -25.71
N LYS A 72 8.11 5.94 -25.88
CA LYS A 72 8.68 7.25 -26.22
C LYS A 72 8.20 7.70 -27.61
N GLY A 73 8.15 9.01 -27.83
CA GLY A 73 7.81 9.62 -29.12
C GLY A 73 6.34 9.99 -29.30
N ASP A 74 5.50 9.81 -28.26
CA ASP A 74 4.07 10.15 -28.30
C ASP A 74 3.72 11.19 -27.20
N PRO A 75 4.05 12.48 -27.42
CA PRO A 75 3.76 13.53 -26.44
C PRO A 75 2.25 13.82 -26.31
N ASP A 76 1.46 13.53 -27.34
CA ASP A 76 0.02 13.74 -27.32
C ASP A 76 -0.66 12.74 -26.38
N PHE A 77 -0.28 11.47 -26.45
CA PHE A 77 -0.80 10.46 -25.53
C PHE A 77 -0.32 10.70 -24.08
N LEU A 78 0.92 11.15 -23.90
CA LEU A 78 1.42 11.57 -22.59
C LEU A 78 0.54 12.69 -22.00
N ASN A 79 0.28 13.73 -22.78
CA ASN A 79 -0.55 14.86 -22.37
C ASN A 79 -1.99 14.43 -22.06
N LEU A 80 -2.55 13.49 -22.83
CA LEU A 80 -3.87 12.94 -22.56
C LEU A 80 -3.93 12.26 -21.18
N LEU A 81 -2.97 11.37 -20.90
CA LEU A 81 -2.89 10.66 -19.62
C LEU A 81 -2.67 11.62 -18.45
N ASP A 82 -1.70 12.51 -18.56
CA ASP A 82 -1.39 13.49 -17.52
C ASP A 82 -2.60 14.37 -17.18
N ASN A 83 -3.31 14.87 -18.20
CA ASN A 83 -4.50 15.69 -17.98
C ASN A 83 -5.66 14.88 -17.39
N TRP A 84 -5.86 13.65 -17.85
CA TRP A 84 -6.86 12.76 -17.25
C TRP A 84 -6.56 12.50 -15.77
N ILE A 85 -5.30 12.22 -15.41
CA ILE A 85 -4.89 12.02 -14.01
C ILE A 85 -5.20 13.29 -13.21
N ARG A 86 -4.77 14.47 -13.66
CA ARG A 86 -5.04 15.74 -12.97
C ARG A 86 -6.53 15.99 -12.74
N VAL A 87 -7.36 15.75 -13.76
CA VAL A 87 -8.81 15.91 -13.64
C VAL A 87 -9.39 14.93 -12.61
N ARG A 88 -8.96 13.66 -12.62
CA ARG A 88 -9.45 12.61 -11.70
C ARG A 88 -8.89 12.69 -10.29
N GLU A 89 -7.79 13.39 -10.09
CA GLU A 89 -7.32 13.79 -8.77
C GLU A 89 -8.17 14.96 -8.26
N ALA A 90 -8.40 15.97 -9.10
CA ALA A 90 -9.14 17.18 -8.73
C ALA A 90 -10.62 16.91 -8.40
N ASP A 91 -11.28 16.02 -9.15
CA ASP A 91 -12.67 15.62 -8.89
C ASP A 91 -12.81 14.58 -7.75
N GLY A 92 -11.69 14.09 -7.20
CA GLY A 92 -11.66 13.13 -6.10
C GLY A 92 -11.89 11.68 -6.51
N TRP A 93 -12.15 11.39 -7.79
CA TRP A 93 -12.45 10.03 -8.25
C TRP A 93 -11.33 9.04 -7.95
N LEU A 94 -10.06 9.41 -8.19
CA LEU A 94 -8.93 8.52 -7.90
C LEU A 94 -8.81 8.23 -6.40
N LYS A 95 -9.09 9.21 -5.54
CA LYS A 95 -9.09 9.04 -4.08
C LYS A 95 -10.19 8.08 -3.62
N GLU A 96 -11.38 8.18 -4.19
CA GLU A 96 -12.49 7.28 -3.89
C GLU A 96 -12.20 5.84 -4.31
N ARG A 97 -11.66 5.65 -5.53
CA ARG A 97 -11.25 4.32 -6.02
C ARG A 97 -10.13 3.73 -5.18
N TYR A 98 -9.13 4.54 -4.82
CA TYR A 98 -8.07 4.14 -3.92
C TYR A 98 -8.66 3.60 -2.60
N ARG A 99 -9.56 4.35 -1.97
CA ARG A 99 -10.20 3.93 -0.73
C ARG A 99 -10.94 2.60 -0.89
N TYR A 100 -11.80 2.49 -1.89
CA TYR A 100 -12.61 1.30 -2.13
C TYR A 100 -11.75 0.04 -2.35
N TRP A 101 -10.77 0.11 -3.24
CA TRP A 101 -9.97 -1.07 -3.62
C TRP A 101 -8.88 -1.43 -2.61
N PHE A 102 -8.25 -0.44 -1.97
CA PHE A 102 -7.04 -0.66 -1.17
C PHE A 102 -7.25 -0.56 0.34
N THR A 103 -8.36 0.00 0.79
CA THR A 103 -8.60 0.22 2.23
C THR A 103 -9.86 -0.45 2.75
N THR A 104 -10.69 -1.02 1.88
CA THR A 104 -11.88 -1.81 2.28
C THR A 104 -11.87 -3.19 1.62
N ARG A 105 -12.85 -4.02 1.99
CA ARG A 105 -13.10 -5.35 1.39
C ARG A 105 -14.48 -5.46 0.75
N ASP A 106 -15.14 -4.34 0.51
CA ASP A 106 -16.53 -4.31 0.01
C ASP A 106 -16.64 -4.85 -1.43
N TRP A 107 -15.53 -4.87 -2.16
CA TRP A 107 -15.42 -5.42 -3.51
C TRP A 107 -15.23 -6.94 -3.55
N GLN A 108 -14.85 -7.56 -2.43
CA GLN A 108 -14.38 -8.95 -2.43
C GLN A 108 -15.44 -9.93 -2.97
N GLY A 109 -16.71 -9.78 -2.55
CA GLY A 109 -17.80 -10.65 -2.99
C GLY A 109 -18.31 -10.42 -4.42
N GLN A 110 -17.70 -9.50 -5.19
CA GLN A 110 -18.02 -9.29 -6.61
C GLN A 110 -17.05 -10.02 -7.55
N VAL A 111 -15.92 -10.49 -7.02
CA VAL A 111 -14.83 -11.09 -7.82
C VAL A 111 -14.42 -12.48 -7.34
N GLU A 112 -14.80 -12.86 -6.11
CA GLU A 112 -14.70 -14.23 -5.57
C GLU A 112 -16.06 -14.94 -5.65
#